data_AF-K9ZN34-F1
#
_entry.id   AF-K9ZN34-F1
#
_cell.length_a   1.000
_cell.length_b   1.000
_cell.length_c   1.000
_cell.angle_alpha   90.00
_cell.angle_beta   90.00
_cell.angle_gamma   90.00
#
_symmetry.space_group_name_H-M   'P 1'
#
loop_
_entity.id
_entity.type
_entity.pdbx_description
1 polymer ?
#
loop_
_entity_poly.entity_id
_entity_poly.type
_entity_poly.pdbx_seq_one_letter_code
_entity_poly.pdbx_strand_id
1 'polypeptide(L)'
;MDNIVTRFHLNAGPLHNQAKNYYYVNSKFHDSGITDAIPAILFSAMSIEAFINELPELATAYTTPEEEPEDFAKKLAALLTTVEKSNGQIQLKLLVTYIAISGEPPKLGTKTYQNFVNLFKLRNELVHLKPQDEYDLDLDGDDSPSSKRKLVEKLKQSGLNIFREPSTYKDPAGTNKDCPLPLLELISTHHAAKWACNTAANTVQEIVEKMPNSKLKDYLKRNYTNKYFQLIESDLI
;
A
#
# COMPACT_ATOMS: atom_id res chain seq x y z
N MET A 1 14.99 14.70 38.93
CA MET A 1 14.21 13.85 38.01
C MET A 1 15.09 13.55 36.83
N ASP A 2 15.35 12.27 36.55
CA ASP A 2 16.20 11.90 35.43
C ASP A 2 15.48 12.20 34.12
N ASN A 3 16.15 12.98 33.27
CA ASN A 3 15.62 13.46 32.01
C ASN A 3 15.77 12.37 30.93
N ILE A 4 15.08 11.24 31.12
CA ILE A 4 15.15 10.07 30.24
C ILE A 4 14.18 10.29 29.06
N VAL A 5 14.72 10.37 27.85
CA VAL A 5 13.95 10.50 26.61
C VAL A 5 13.93 9.16 25.89
N THR A 6 12.75 8.59 25.69
CA THR A 6 12.56 7.37 24.89
C THR A 6 12.56 7.73 23.40
N ARG A 7 13.35 7.01 22.59
CA ARG A 7 13.39 7.14 21.13
C ARG A 7 13.02 5.82 20.47
N PHE A 8 12.24 5.91 19.39
CA PHE A 8 11.78 4.76 18.64
C PHE A 8 12.50 4.67 17.29
N HIS A 9 12.76 3.44 16.84
CA HIS A 9 13.14 3.19 15.46
C HIS A 9 11.87 3.17 14.59
N LEU A 10 11.71 4.22 13.77
CA LEU A 10 10.56 4.40 12.90
C LEU A 10 10.90 3.90 11.49
N ASN A 11 10.11 2.96 10.99
CA ASN A 11 10.36 2.18 9.77
C ASN A 11 9.49 2.63 8.60
N ALA A 12 8.29 3.15 8.86
CA ALA A 12 7.33 3.48 7.81
C ALA A 12 7.88 4.44 6.74
N GLY A 13 8.53 5.53 7.18
CA GLY A 13 9.15 6.52 6.30
C GLY A 13 10.25 5.92 5.40
N PRO A 14 11.28 5.28 5.99
CA PRO A 14 12.31 4.57 5.22
C PRO A 14 11.76 3.54 4.22
N LEU A 15 10.76 2.74 4.62
CA LEU A 15 10.12 1.77 3.73
C LEU A 15 9.43 2.44 2.54
N HIS A 16 8.71 3.55 2.78
CA HIS A 16 8.06 4.28 1.69
C HIS A 16 9.06 4.96 0.76
N ASN A 17 10.16 5.51 1.29
CA ASN A 17 11.27 6.00 0.46
C ASN A 17 11.82 4.88 -0.43
N GLN A 18 11.93 3.67 0.08
CA GLN A 18 12.41 2.56 -0.73
C GLN A 18 11.43 2.18 -1.84
N ALA A 19 10.12 2.21 -1.57
CA ALA A 19 9.10 2.08 -2.62
C ALA A 19 9.26 3.14 -3.73
N LYS A 20 9.46 4.41 -3.35
CA LYS A 20 9.70 5.52 -4.29
C LYS A 20 10.99 5.35 -5.07
N ASN A 21 12.06 4.87 -4.43
CA ASN A 21 13.33 4.58 -5.12
C ASN A 21 13.14 3.54 -6.21
N TYR A 22 12.40 2.45 -5.96
CA TYR A 22 12.09 1.46 -7.00
C TYR A 22 11.27 2.07 -8.14
N TYR A 23 10.32 2.96 -7.84
CA TYR A 23 9.62 3.71 -8.88
C TYR A 23 10.58 4.56 -9.74
N TYR A 24 11.45 5.38 -9.13
CA TYR A 24 12.34 6.30 -9.86
C TYR A 24 13.50 5.61 -10.59
N VAL A 25 14.01 4.50 -10.05
CA VAL A 25 15.03 3.71 -10.74
C VAL A 25 14.42 3.08 -11.98
N ASN A 26 13.24 2.48 -11.86
CA ASN A 26 12.56 1.85 -12.99
C ASN A 26 12.04 2.83 -14.04
N SER A 27 11.79 4.10 -13.68
CA SER A 27 11.40 5.14 -14.64
C SER A 27 12.54 5.62 -15.54
N LYS A 28 13.80 5.25 -15.25
CA LYS A 28 14.97 5.72 -16.02
C LYS A 28 15.49 4.69 -17.04
N PHE A 29 15.11 3.42 -16.93
CA PHE A 29 15.58 2.34 -17.80
C PHE A 29 14.42 1.85 -18.69
N HIS A 30 13.97 2.72 -19.59
CA HIS A 30 12.69 2.54 -20.31
C HIS A 30 12.70 1.59 -21.52
N ASP A 31 13.83 0.98 -21.91
CA ASP A 31 13.94 0.44 -23.27
C ASP A 31 13.97 -1.08 -23.45
N SER A 32 13.92 -1.94 -22.42
CA SER A 32 13.95 -3.41 -22.71
C SER A 32 13.46 -4.40 -21.67
N GLY A 33 12.95 -4.01 -20.50
CA GLY A 33 12.69 -4.98 -19.42
C GLY A 33 11.49 -4.66 -18.55
N ILE A 34 10.87 -5.72 -18.05
CA ILE A 34 9.92 -5.74 -16.93
C ILE A 34 10.31 -4.65 -15.91
N THR A 35 9.53 -3.58 -15.81
CA THR A 35 9.75 -2.59 -14.74
C THR A 35 9.35 -3.26 -13.43
N ASP A 36 10.30 -3.49 -12.53
CA ASP A 36 10.04 -4.25 -11.29
C ASP A 36 9.19 -3.41 -10.32
N ALA A 37 7.88 -3.35 -10.59
CA ALA A 37 6.89 -2.68 -9.78
C ALA A 37 6.61 -3.46 -8.49
N ILE A 38 7.03 -4.72 -8.42
CA ILE A 38 6.75 -5.63 -7.31
C ILE A 38 7.37 -5.09 -6.01
N PRO A 39 8.66 -4.72 -5.92
CA PRO A 39 9.22 -4.05 -4.76
C PRO A 39 8.44 -2.80 -4.38
N ALA A 40 8.08 -1.93 -5.34
CA ALA A 40 7.32 -0.71 -5.04
C ALA A 40 5.95 -1.03 -4.41
N ILE A 41 5.27 -2.06 -4.90
CA ILE A 41 3.99 -2.56 -4.35
C ILE A 41 4.20 -3.10 -2.92
N LEU A 42 5.17 -3.98 -2.72
CA LEU A 42 5.43 -4.61 -1.42
C LEU A 42 5.87 -3.59 -0.38
N PHE A 43 6.85 -2.73 -0.69
CA PHE A 43 7.33 -1.69 0.22
C PHE A 43 6.27 -0.62 0.52
N SER A 44 5.36 -0.32 -0.41
CA SER A 44 4.23 0.59 -0.14
C SER A 44 3.23 -0.02 0.83
N ALA A 45 2.90 -1.31 0.69
CA ALA A 45 2.02 -1.97 1.65
C ALA A 45 2.68 -2.07 3.04
N MET A 46 3.97 -2.44 3.07
CA MET A 46 4.76 -2.53 4.31
C MET A 46 4.89 -1.18 5.01
N SER A 47 5.00 -0.07 4.27
CA SER A 47 5.11 1.26 4.88
C SER A 47 3.82 1.71 5.55
N ILE A 48 2.65 1.38 4.98
CA ILE A 48 1.35 1.63 5.62
C ILE A 48 1.21 0.77 6.88
N GLU A 49 1.59 -0.51 6.80
CA GLU A 49 1.53 -1.43 7.93
C GLU A 49 2.45 -0.97 9.07
N ALA A 50 3.69 -0.61 8.76
CA ALA A 50 4.62 -0.04 9.73
C ALA A 50 4.09 1.28 10.31
N PHE A 51 3.53 2.17 9.50
CA PHE A 51 2.95 3.43 9.98
C PHE A 51 1.88 3.19 11.04
N ILE A 52 0.92 2.32 10.74
CA ILE A 52 -0.18 2.00 11.65
C ILE A 52 0.35 1.31 12.92
N ASN A 53 1.36 0.44 12.80
CA ASN A 53 1.98 -0.23 13.92
C ASN A 53 2.85 0.70 14.80
N GLU A 54 3.32 1.83 14.28
CA GLU A 54 4.07 2.83 15.04
C GLU A 54 3.15 3.81 15.80
N LEU A 55 1.88 3.93 15.41
CA LEU A 55 0.94 4.88 16.01
C LEU A 55 0.74 4.69 17.53
N PRO A 56 0.65 3.48 18.11
CA PRO A 56 0.43 3.32 19.56
C PRO A 56 1.56 3.91 20.39
N GLU A 57 2.80 3.62 19.99
CA GLU A 57 4.02 4.12 20.62
C GLU A 57 4.13 5.63 20.42
N LEU A 58 3.91 6.13 19.20
CA LEU A 58 3.94 7.57 18.92
C LEU A 58 2.86 8.36 19.67
N ALA A 59 1.66 7.78 19.82
CA ALA A 59 0.56 8.39 20.53
C ALA A 59 0.76 8.45 22.05
N THR A 60 1.73 7.70 22.57
CA THR A 60 2.10 7.68 24.00
C THR A 60 3.53 8.20 24.24
N ALA A 61 4.24 8.59 23.18
CA ALA A 61 5.61 9.08 23.25
C ALA A 61 5.65 10.54 23.71
N TYR A 62 6.38 10.83 24.78
CA TYR A 62 6.53 12.18 25.30
C TYR A 62 7.88 12.78 24.99
N THR A 63 7.88 14.08 24.72
CA THR A 63 9.09 14.91 24.71
C THR A 63 9.49 15.39 26.09
N THR A 64 8.56 15.45 27.06
CA THR A 64 8.81 15.87 28.44
C THR A 64 8.01 15.01 29.44
N PRO A 65 8.56 14.66 30.63
CA PRO A 65 7.90 13.77 31.60
C PRO A 65 6.58 14.29 32.20
N GLU A 66 6.31 15.59 32.09
CA GLU A 66 5.16 16.26 32.71
C GLU A 66 3.95 16.39 31.76
N GLU A 67 4.13 16.03 30.49
CA GLU A 67 3.06 16.10 29.49
C GLU A 67 2.23 14.81 29.49
N GLU A 68 0.91 14.96 29.50
CA GLU A 68 -0.03 13.85 29.32
C GLU A 68 -0.51 13.81 27.85
N PRO A 69 -0.71 12.62 27.24
CA PRO A 69 -1.22 12.53 25.89
C PRO A 69 -2.68 12.97 25.87
N GLU A 70 -3.09 13.52 24.74
CA GLU A 70 -4.49 13.86 24.52
C GLU A 70 -5.38 12.60 24.59
N ASP A 71 -6.62 12.72 25.05
CA ASP A 71 -7.52 11.57 25.27
C ASP A 71 -7.72 10.71 24.01
N PHE A 72 -7.78 11.34 22.84
CA PHE A 72 -7.89 10.62 21.57
C PHE A 72 -6.64 9.80 21.26
N ALA A 73 -5.45 10.30 21.64
CA ALA A 73 -4.17 9.61 21.45
C ALA A 73 -4.06 8.39 22.38
N LYS A 74 -4.49 8.53 23.66
CA LYS A 74 -4.64 7.40 24.60
C LYS A 74 -5.58 6.33 24.04
N LYS A 75 -6.74 6.74 23.54
CA LYS A 75 -7.73 5.85 22.94
C LYS A 75 -7.19 5.14 21.70
N LEU A 76 -6.51 5.87 20.81
CA LEU A 76 -5.87 5.33 19.61
C LEU A 76 -4.85 4.24 19.99
N ALA A 77 -3.95 4.52 20.93
CA ALA A 77 -2.95 3.58 21.39
C ALA A 77 -3.60 2.31 21.98
N ALA A 78 -4.52 2.48 22.94
CA ALA A 78 -5.18 1.36 23.59
C ALA A 78 -5.92 0.44 22.60
N LEU A 79 -6.64 1.03 21.64
CA LEU A 79 -7.39 0.27 20.64
C LEU A 79 -6.47 -0.48 19.68
N LEU A 80 -5.44 0.18 19.12
CA LEU A 80 -4.51 -0.46 18.21
C LEU A 80 -3.67 -1.55 18.90
N THR A 81 -3.22 -1.34 20.14
CA THR A 81 -2.55 -2.39 20.93
C THR A 81 -3.47 -3.59 21.17
N THR A 82 -4.77 -3.37 21.36
CA THR A 82 -5.76 -4.46 21.53
C THR A 82 -5.95 -5.26 20.25
N VAL A 83 -6.06 -4.57 19.11
CA VAL A 83 -6.16 -5.21 17.79
C VAL A 83 -4.90 -6.02 17.50
N GLU A 84 -3.71 -5.48 17.80
CA GLU A 84 -2.44 -6.18 17.61
C GLU A 84 -2.34 -7.44 18.46
N LYS A 85 -2.64 -7.35 19.76
CA LYS A 85 -2.67 -8.52 20.67
C LYS A 85 -3.63 -9.62 20.22
N SER A 86 -4.63 -9.25 19.42
CA SER A 86 -5.62 -10.18 18.86
C SER A 86 -5.26 -10.68 17.45
N ASN A 87 -4.05 -10.40 16.96
CA ASN A 87 -3.61 -10.67 15.58
C ASN A 87 -4.55 -10.10 14.51
N GLY A 88 -5.11 -8.91 14.78
CA GLY A 88 -6.04 -8.25 13.88
C GLY A 88 -5.37 -7.84 12.57
N GLN A 89 -6.01 -8.16 11.44
CA GLN A 89 -5.50 -7.81 10.13
C GLN A 89 -5.44 -6.29 9.91
N ILE A 90 -4.59 -5.85 8.98
CA ILE A 90 -4.35 -4.44 8.67
C ILE A 90 -5.62 -3.64 8.33
N GLN A 91 -6.63 -4.27 7.72
CA GLN A 91 -7.92 -3.62 7.44
C GLN A 91 -8.69 -3.27 8.72
N LEU A 92 -8.64 -4.16 9.73
CA LEU A 92 -9.24 -3.90 11.04
C LEU A 92 -8.47 -2.82 11.77
N LYS A 93 -7.13 -2.84 11.71
CA LYS A 93 -6.30 -1.76 12.28
C LYS A 93 -6.65 -0.40 11.67
N LEU A 94 -6.79 -0.33 10.33
CA LEU A 94 -7.22 0.91 9.66
C LEU A 94 -8.60 1.38 10.14
N LEU A 95 -9.58 0.47 10.19
CA LEU A 95 -10.93 0.76 10.67
C LEU A 95 -10.90 1.37 12.08
N VAL A 96 -10.17 0.73 12.99
CA VAL A 96 -10.03 1.15 14.38
C VAL A 96 -9.29 2.49 14.49
N THR A 97 -8.24 2.71 13.69
CA THR A 97 -7.56 4.01 13.60
C THR A 97 -8.54 5.12 13.26
N TYR A 98 -9.37 4.95 12.22
CA TYR A 98 -10.36 5.95 11.81
C TYR A 98 -11.37 6.27 12.90
N ILE A 99 -11.92 5.23 13.54
CA ILE A 99 -12.88 5.39 14.63
C ILE A 99 -12.23 6.10 15.83
N ALA A 100 -10.95 5.81 16.13
CA ALA A 100 -10.24 6.44 17.22
C ALA A 100 -9.98 7.93 16.98
N ILE A 101 -9.61 8.33 15.76
CA ILE A 101 -9.20 9.70 15.45
C ILE A 101 -10.34 10.62 14.99
N SER A 102 -11.40 10.06 14.39
CA SER A 102 -12.49 10.84 13.81
C SER A 102 -13.88 10.50 14.38
N GLY A 103 -13.99 9.43 15.16
CA GLY A 103 -15.28 8.92 15.65
C GLY A 103 -16.07 8.13 14.62
N GLU A 104 -15.65 8.12 13.35
CA GLU A 104 -16.35 7.47 12.24
C GLU A 104 -15.47 6.41 11.56
N PRO A 105 -16.04 5.36 10.97
CA PRO A 105 -15.31 4.42 10.14
C PRO A 105 -14.81 5.09 8.83
N PRO A 106 -13.82 4.50 8.14
CA PRO A 106 -13.41 4.99 6.83
C PRO A 106 -14.60 4.93 5.86
N LYS A 107 -14.78 6.01 5.09
CA LYS A 107 -15.89 6.11 4.14
C LYS A 107 -15.71 5.08 3.03
N LEU A 108 -16.57 4.06 3.03
CA LEU A 108 -16.56 3.03 1.99
C LEU A 108 -16.83 3.66 0.62
N GLY A 109 -16.13 3.19 -0.40
CA GLY A 109 -16.27 3.68 -1.77
C GLY A 109 -15.47 4.93 -2.12
N THR A 110 -14.71 5.52 -1.18
CA THR A 110 -13.72 6.55 -1.55
C THR A 110 -12.56 5.92 -2.31
N LYS A 111 -11.95 6.70 -3.20
CA LYS A 111 -10.79 6.26 -3.99
C LYS A 111 -9.62 5.82 -3.08
N THR A 112 -9.34 6.54 -2.00
CA THR A 112 -8.27 6.18 -1.06
C THR A 112 -8.54 4.83 -0.40
N TYR A 113 -9.75 4.60 0.11
CA TYR A 113 -10.08 3.34 0.76
C TYR A 113 -10.07 2.16 -0.22
N GLN A 114 -10.64 2.34 -1.42
CA GLN A 114 -10.60 1.32 -2.47
C GLN A 114 -9.16 0.99 -2.88
N ASN A 115 -8.31 1.99 -3.07
CA ASN A 115 -6.90 1.81 -3.38
C ASN A 115 -6.16 1.06 -2.27
N PHE A 116 -6.38 1.43 -1.01
CA PHE A 116 -5.82 0.71 0.14
C PHE A 116 -6.23 -0.77 0.12
N VAL A 117 -7.53 -1.07 -0.04
CA VAL A 117 -8.02 -2.45 -0.09
C VAL A 117 -7.40 -3.22 -1.26
N ASN A 118 -7.32 -2.59 -2.44
CA ASN A 118 -6.75 -3.20 -3.64
C ASN A 118 -5.24 -3.44 -3.49
N LEU A 119 -4.49 -2.52 -2.86
CA LEU A 119 -3.06 -2.67 -2.59
C LEU A 119 -2.79 -3.89 -1.69
N PHE A 120 -3.55 -4.04 -0.60
CA PHE A 120 -3.36 -5.18 0.30
C PHE A 120 -3.83 -6.51 -0.30
N LYS A 121 -4.87 -6.51 -1.15
CA LYS A 121 -5.23 -7.70 -1.94
C LYS A 121 -4.10 -8.11 -2.88
N LEU A 122 -3.55 -7.15 -3.63
CA LEU A 122 -2.44 -7.42 -4.55
C LEU A 122 -1.19 -7.89 -3.81
N ARG A 123 -0.82 -7.25 -2.69
CA ARG A 123 0.28 -7.69 -1.83
C ARG A 123 0.09 -9.13 -1.35
N ASN A 124 -1.11 -9.48 -0.88
CA ASN A 124 -1.39 -10.83 -0.39
C ASN A 124 -1.25 -11.88 -1.50
N GLU A 125 -1.74 -11.57 -2.70
CA GLU A 125 -1.55 -12.44 -3.87
C GLU A 125 -0.07 -12.59 -4.26
N LEU A 126 0.72 -11.53 -4.17
CA LEU A 126 2.16 -11.58 -4.47
C LEU A 126 2.98 -12.36 -3.43
N VAL A 127 2.62 -12.27 -2.15
CA VAL A 127 3.32 -12.99 -1.07
C VAL A 127 2.86 -14.46 -0.99
N HIS A 128 1.66 -14.76 -1.47
CA HIS A 128 1.09 -16.10 -1.47
C HIS A 128 0.83 -16.59 -2.89
N LEU A 129 1.75 -16.32 -3.82
CA LEU A 129 1.64 -16.79 -5.20
C LEU A 129 1.44 -18.30 -5.20
N LYS A 130 0.24 -18.70 -5.62
CA LYS A 130 -0.11 -20.07 -5.92
C LYS A 130 -0.13 -20.24 -7.44
N PRO A 131 0.06 -21.47 -7.95
CA PRO A 131 -0.18 -21.80 -9.35
C PRO A 131 -1.70 -21.79 -9.66
N GLN A 132 -2.35 -20.66 -9.37
CA GLN A 132 -3.76 -20.38 -9.65
C GLN A 132 -3.92 -19.64 -10.98
N ASP A 133 -2.81 -19.35 -11.68
CA ASP A 133 -2.81 -18.91 -13.08
C ASP A 133 -3.09 -20.09 -14.02
N GLU A 134 -4.15 -20.83 -13.73
CA GLU A 134 -4.74 -21.73 -14.71
C GLU A 134 -5.45 -20.89 -15.76
N TYR A 135 -5.19 -21.22 -17.02
CA TYR A 135 -5.93 -20.72 -18.16
C TYR A 135 -6.17 -21.90 -19.10
N ASP A 136 -7.31 -21.89 -19.76
CA ASP A 136 -7.63 -22.90 -20.75
C ASP A 136 -7.28 -22.31 -22.13
N LEU A 137 -6.54 -23.07 -22.92
CA LEU A 137 -6.22 -22.72 -24.32
C LEU A 137 -7.16 -23.51 -25.22
N ASP A 138 -8.02 -22.79 -25.93
CA ASP A 138 -8.73 -23.38 -27.07
C ASP A 138 -7.83 -23.33 -28.30
N LEU A 139 -7.32 -24.50 -28.69
CA LEU A 139 -6.45 -24.63 -29.85
C LEU A 139 -7.22 -24.49 -31.18
N ASP A 140 -8.52 -24.78 -31.16
CA ASP A 140 -9.37 -24.82 -32.35
C ASP A 140 -10.25 -23.56 -32.48
N GLY A 141 -10.51 -22.87 -31.37
CA GLY A 141 -11.28 -21.63 -31.30
C GLY A 141 -10.43 -20.35 -31.36
N ASP A 142 -11.09 -19.24 -31.69
CA ASP A 142 -10.50 -17.89 -31.74
C ASP A 142 -10.80 -17.06 -30.47
N ASP A 143 -11.31 -17.70 -29.41
CA ASP A 143 -11.61 -17.02 -28.16
C ASP A 143 -10.33 -16.50 -27.50
N SER A 144 -10.39 -15.24 -27.04
CA SER A 144 -9.29 -14.65 -26.29
C SER A 144 -9.05 -15.44 -25.00
N PRO A 145 -7.79 -15.77 -24.68
CA PRO A 145 -7.48 -16.46 -23.43
C PRO A 145 -7.94 -15.65 -22.23
N SER A 146 -8.67 -16.29 -21.32
CA SER A 146 -9.08 -15.67 -20.05
C SER A 146 -8.33 -16.30 -18.89
N SER A 147 -7.73 -15.45 -18.06
CA SER A 147 -7.14 -15.90 -16.80
C SER A 147 -8.25 -16.22 -15.81
N LYS A 148 -8.19 -17.37 -15.13
CA LYS A 148 -9.11 -17.70 -14.03
C LYS A 148 -8.88 -16.84 -12.77
N ARG A 149 -7.90 -15.92 -12.79
CA ARG A 149 -7.53 -15.07 -11.64
C ARG A 149 -8.56 -13.95 -11.42
N LYS A 150 -9.54 -14.22 -10.56
CA LYS A 150 -10.58 -13.27 -10.11
C LYS A 150 -10.03 -11.94 -9.57
N LEU A 151 -8.80 -11.90 -9.02
CA LEU A 151 -8.22 -10.63 -8.57
C LEU A 151 -8.01 -9.67 -9.75
N VAL A 152 -7.43 -10.15 -10.85
CA VAL A 152 -7.08 -9.31 -12.00
C VAL A 152 -8.36 -8.70 -12.59
N GLU A 153 -9.41 -9.49 -12.75
CA GLU A 153 -10.72 -9.01 -13.20
C GLU A 153 -11.27 -7.93 -12.28
N LYS A 154 -11.24 -8.14 -10.96
CA LYS A 154 -11.73 -7.16 -9.97
C LYS A 154 -10.94 -5.86 -10.01
N LEU A 155 -9.62 -5.95 -10.16
CA LEU A 155 -8.75 -4.78 -10.25
C LEU A 155 -8.99 -4.03 -11.58
N LYS A 156 -9.17 -4.73 -12.71
CA LYS A 156 -9.57 -4.13 -14.00
C LYS A 156 -10.94 -3.44 -13.88
N GLN A 157 -11.93 -4.09 -13.27
CA GLN A 157 -13.27 -3.53 -13.03
C GLN A 157 -13.25 -2.30 -12.10
N SER A 158 -12.25 -2.19 -11.21
CA SER A 158 -12.07 -1.01 -10.37
C SER A 158 -11.52 0.22 -11.11
N GLY A 159 -11.24 0.09 -12.42
CA GLY A 159 -10.71 1.18 -13.25
C GLY A 159 -9.23 1.47 -13.02
N LEU A 160 -8.49 0.55 -12.41
CA LEU A 160 -7.05 0.71 -12.18
C LEU A 160 -6.28 0.44 -13.47
N ASN A 161 -5.64 1.49 -14.00
CA ASN A 161 -4.73 1.39 -15.12
C ASN A 161 -3.30 1.04 -14.65
N ILE A 162 -3.12 -0.19 -14.14
CA ILE A 162 -1.84 -0.67 -13.60
C ILE A 162 -1.27 -1.87 -14.39
N PHE A 163 -1.99 -2.30 -15.43
CA PHE A 163 -1.67 -3.52 -16.18
C PHE A 163 -0.90 -3.21 -17.46
N ARG A 164 0.00 -4.12 -17.82
CA ARG A 164 0.73 -4.07 -19.09
C ARG A 164 -0.22 -4.35 -20.25
N GLU A 165 -0.01 -3.63 -21.34
CA GLU A 165 -0.60 -3.94 -22.65
C GLU A 165 0.53 -4.24 -23.68
N PRO A 166 0.36 -5.23 -24.56
CA PRO A 166 -0.73 -6.21 -24.56
C PRO A 166 -0.70 -7.10 -23.31
N SER A 167 -1.87 -7.50 -22.82
CA SER A 167 -2.01 -8.38 -21.65
C SER A 167 -1.85 -9.88 -21.94
N THR A 168 -1.37 -10.20 -23.14
CA THR A 168 -1.13 -11.56 -23.63
C THR A 168 0.27 -11.74 -24.22
N TYR A 169 0.73 -12.99 -24.34
CA TYR A 169 1.97 -13.38 -24.99
C TYR A 169 1.78 -14.65 -25.81
N LYS A 170 2.70 -14.98 -26.72
CA LYS A 170 2.61 -16.21 -27.52
C LYS A 170 2.93 -17.44 -26.68
N ASP A 171 2.13 -18.48 -26.86
CA ASP A 171 2.32 -19.77 -26.19
C ASP A 171 3.76 -20.28 -26.38
N PRO A 172 4.53 -20.46 -25.28
CA PRO A 172 5.91 -20.91 -25.35
C PRO A 172 6.05 -22.35 -25.87
N ALA A 173 4.97 -23.14 -25.86
CA ALA A 173 4.95 -24.45 -26.50
C ALA A 173 4.85 -24.40 -28.03
N GLY A 174 4.71 -23.21 -28.63
CA GLY A 174 4.77 -23.01 -30.09
C GLY A 174 3.45 -23.19 -30.83
N THR A 175 2.30 -23.16 -30.13
CA THR A 175 0.98 -23.29 -30.77
C THR A 175 0.53 -22.03 -31.53
N ASN A 176 1.31 -20.95 -31.47
CA ASN A 176 1.01 -19.62 -32.05
C ASN A 176 -0.26 -18.94 -31.49
N LYS A 177 -0.89 -19.54 -30.48
CA LYS A 177 -2.01 -18.96 -29.72
C LYS A 177 -1.51 -17.94 -28.70
N ASP A 178 -2.39 -17.01 -28.35
CA ASP A 178 -2.13 -16.06 -27.28
C ASP A 178 -2.48 -16.69 -25.92
N CYS A 179 -1.65 -16.43 -24.92
CA CYS A 179 -1.82 -16.82 -23.52
C CYS A 179 -1.91 -15.56 -22.65
N PRO A 180 -2.61 -15.59 -21.51
CA PRO A 180 -2.64 -14.44 -20.61
C PRO A 180 -1.26 -14.27 -19.94
N LEU A 181 -0.78 -13.04 -19.80
CA LEU A 181 0.50 -12.80 -19.11
C LEU A 181 0.45 -13.29 -17.65
N PRO A 182 1.54 -13.89 -17.14
CA PRO A 182 1.68 -14.17 -15.71
C PRO A 182 1.47 -12.90 -14.88
N LEU A 183 0.89 -13.03 -13.68
CA LEU A 183 0.55 -11.86 -12.84
C LEU A 183 1.74 -10.92 -12.65
N LEU A 184 2.94 -11.47 -12.41
CA LEU A 184 4.15 -10.68 -12.19
C LEU A 184 4.48 -9.79 -13.38
N GLU A 185 4.40 -10.30 -14.60
CA GLU A 185 4.63 -9.52 -15.81
C GLU A 185 3.50 -8.53 -16.06
N LEU A 186 2.26 -8.93 -15.78
CA LEU A 186 1.08 -8.12 -16.03
C LEU A 186 1.07 -6.84 -15.19
N ILE A 187 1.53 -6.89 -13.93
CA ILE A 187 1.56 -5.72 -13.03
C ILE A 187 2.90 -4.99 -13.02
N SER A 188 3.91 -5.50 -13.73
CA SER A 188 5.25 -4.91 -13.77
C SER A 188 5.27 -3.68 -14.68
N THR A 189 4.51 -2.66 -14.29
CA THR A 189 4.38 -1.39 -15.00
C THR A 189 4.76 -0.21 -14.12
N HIS A 190 5.25 0.85 -14.76
CA HIS A 190 5.49 2.15 -14.12
C HIS A 190 4.23 2.67 -13.40
N HIS A 191 3.06 2.49 -14.02
CA HIS A 191 1.78 2.89 -13.46
C HIS A 191 1.42 2.13 -12.18
N ALA A 192 1.69 0.82 -12.11
CA ALA A 192 1.49 0.02 -10.90
C ALA A 192 2.38 0.50 -9.75
N ALA A 193 3.66 0.76 -10.02
CA ALA A 193 4.61 1.27 -9.04
C ALA A 193 4.17 2.64 -8.49
N LYS A 194 3.80 3.57 -9.38
CA LYS A 194 3.27 4.89 -9.01
C LYS A 194 2.02 4.79 -8.17
N TRP A 195 1.06 3.97 -8.61
CA TRP A 195 -0.20 3.75 -7.93
C TRP A 195 0.01 3.23 -6.51
N ALA A 196 0.90 2.26 -6.31
CA ALA A 196 1.19 1.71 -4.99
C ALA A 196 1.80 2.77 -4.06
N CYS A 197 2.82 3.50 -4.53
CA CYS A 197 3.44 4.58 -3.76
C CYS A 197 2.41 5.66 -3.38
N ASN A 198 1.62 6.12 -4.35
CA ASN A 198 0.60 7.14 -4.10
C ASN A 198 -0.54 6.62 -3.21
N THR A 199 -0.84 5.32 -3.23
CA THR A 199 -1.81 4.72 -2.29
C THR A 199 -1.30 4.80 -0.86
N ALA A 200 -0.03 4.50 -0.61
CA ALA A 200 0.58 4.65 0.71
C ALA A 200 0.58 6.11 1.17
N ALA A 201 1.02 7.03 0.31
CA ALA A 201 1.03 8.46 0.61
C ALA A 201 -0.37 8.99 0.95
N ASN A 202 -1.37 8.73 0.10
CA ASN A 202 -2.75 9.17 0.34
C ASN A 202 -3.34 8.56 1.62
N THR A 203 -3.09 7.27 1.89
CA THR A 203 -3.62 6.63 3.10
C THR A 203 -3.07 7.27 4.36
N VAL A 204 -1.75 7.50 4.42
CA VAL A 204 -1.11 8.14 5.59
C VAL A 204 -1.53 9.60 5.72
N GLN A 205 -1.58 10.34 4.62
CA GLN A 205 -2.06 11.73 4.61
C GLN A 205 -3.50 11.83 5.11
N GLU A 206 -4.42 10.99 4.61
CA GLU A 206 -5.83 11.02 5.02
C GLU A 206 -5.99 10.71 6.52
N ILE A 207 -5.24 9.73 7.05
CA ILE A 207 -5.23 9.43 8.49
C ILE A 207 -4.79 10.68 9.27
N VAL A 208 -3.65 11.28 8.91
CA VAL A 208 -3.11 12.45 9.62
C VAL A 208 -4.04 13.66 9.52
N GLU A 209 -4.65 13.89 8.36
CA GLU A 209 -5.59 14.99 8.14
C GLU A 209 -6.83 14.89 9.02
N LYS A 210 -7.37 13.67 9.17
CA LYS A 210 -8.56 13.37 9.99
C LYS A 210 -8.31 13.43 11.50
N MET A 211 -7.06 13.45 11.96
CA MET A 211 -6.76 13.58 13.39
C MET A 211 -7.23 14.94 13.94
N PRO A 212 -7.61 15.01 15.23
CA PRO A 212 -7.83 16.28 15.90
C PRO A 212 -6.56 17.13 15.92
N ASN A 213 -6.70 18.46 15.96
CA ASN A 213 -5.55 19.35 16.12
C ASN A 213 -4.86 19.04 17.45
N SER A 214 -3.59 18.62 17.38
CA SER A 214 -2.86 17.99 18.49
C SER A 214 -1.36 18.00 18.21
N LYS A 215 -0.56 17.82 19.25
CA LYS A 215 0.90 17.69 19.11
C LYS A 215 1.28 16.46 18.29
N LEU A 216 0.53 15.36 18.46
CA LEU A 216 0.70 14.14 17.67
C LEU A 216 0.48 14.42 16.18
N LYS A 217 -0.61 15.12 15.81
CA LYS A 217 -0.88 15.48 14.41
C LYS A 217 0.25 16.33 13.83
N ASP A 218 0.73 17.33 14.56
CA ASP A 218 1.82 18.19 14.11
C ASP A 218 3.14 17.42 13.96
N TYR A 219 3.43 16.50 14.88
CA TYR A 219 4.56 15.59 14.78
C TYR A 219 4.48 14.70 13.53
N LEU A 220 3.33 14.07 13.29
CA LEU A 220 3.13 13.20 12.13
C LEU A 220 3.18 13.99 10.82
N LYS A 221 2.62 15.21 10.78
CA LYS A 221 2.73 16.09 9.61
C LYS A 221 4.19 16.37 9.26
N ARG A 222 4.97 16.81 10.25
CA ARG A 222 6.38 17.18 10.06
C ARG A 222 7.25 15.97 9.71
N ASN A 223 7.09 14.85 10.40
CA ASN A 223 8.02 13.72 10.33
C ASN A 223 7.59 12.64 9.34
N TYR A 224 6.31 12.58 8.94
CA TYR A 224 5.78 11.57 8.02
C TYR A 224 5.28 12.19 6.73
N THR A 225 4.21 12.97 6.76
CA THR A 225 3.55 13.42 5.52
C THR A 225 4.46 14.35 4.75
N ASN A 226 4.98 15.41 5.36
CA ASN A 226 5.81 16.43 4.70
C ASN A 226 7.19 15.91 4.27
N LYS A 227 7.64 14.80 4.87
CA LYS A 227 9.00 14.27 4.67
C LYS A 227 9.06 13.04 3.77
N TYR A 228 8.20 12.05 4.00
CA TYR A 228 8.28 10.75 3.35
C TYR A 228 7.09 10.52 2.42
N PHE A 229 5.87 10.68 2.96
CA PHE A 229 4.62 10.32 2.29
C PHE A 229 4.12 11.44 1.37
N GLN A 230 4.96 11.83 0.41
CA GLN A 230 4.65 12.82 -0.63
C GLN A 230 4.23 12.12 -1.92
N LEU A 231 3.17 12.65 -2.55
CA LEU A 231 2.67 12.14 -3.83
C LEU A 231 3.72 12.26 -4.93
N ILE A 232 3.66 11.33 -5.87
CA ILE A 232 4.40 11.39 -7.12
C ILE A 232 3.50 12.10 -8.14
N GLU A 233 3.79 13.37 -8.43
CA GLU A 233 2.93 14.27 -9.19
C GLU A 233 3.06 14.14 -10.72
N SER A 234 4.21 13.68 -11.24
CA SER A 234 4.39 13.45 -12.68
C SER A 234 5.23 12.21 -12.97
N ASP A 235 4.96 11.60 -14.12
CA ASP A 235 5.92 10.69 -14.73
C ASP A 235 7.06 11.59 -15.23
N LEU A 236 8.30 11.31 -14.82
CA LEU A 236 9.45 11.94 -15.46
C LEU A 236 9.49 11.37 -16.88
N ILE A 237 8.88 12.09 -17.82
CA ILE A 237 9.02 11.89 -19.27
C ILE A 237 10.48 12.16 -19.64
#